data_AF-A0A2W5XL53-F1
#
_entry.id   AF-A0A2W5XL53-F1
#
_cell.length_a   1.000
_cell.length_b   1.000
_cell.length_c   1.000
_cell.angle_alpha   90.00
_cell.angle_beta   90.00
_cell.angle_gamma   90.00
#
_symmetry.space_group_name_H-M   'P 1'
#
loop_
_entity.id
_entity.type
_entity.pdbx_description
1 polymer ?
#
loop_
_entity_poly.entity_id
_entity_poly.type
_entity_poly.pdbx_seq_one_letter_code
_entity_poly.pdbx_strand_id
1 'polypeptide(L)'
;MEEGDQPPDRSSVAGTPLGVLLWFAWALLLLAETGLFLGRIVEFVDFSPRAPFSILGIFVMVELAAVLFGITTALQRKRIAHRFALGIALLPVPMLAGLPPALLRMPAQAANGWYLIFVPLGLLLSVILIAGLLRPPARAYFVEE
;
A
#
# COMPACT_ATOMS: atom_id res chain seq x y z
N MET A 1 -17.32 -53.82 -9.42
CA MET A 1 -18.13 -52.65 -9.04
C MET A 1 -17.13 -51.51 -8.95
N GLU A 2 -17.19 -50.62 -9.93
CA GLU A 2 -16.22 -49.55 -10.15
C GLU A 2 -16.24 -48.59 -8.96
N GLU A 3 -15.06 -48.43 -8.35
CA GLU A 3 -14.80 -47.42 -7.35
C GLU A 3 -14.95 -46.06 -8.02
N GLY A 4 -15.96 -45.33 -7.57
CA GLY A 4 -16.46 -44.13 -8.22
C GLY A 4 -15.37 -43.11 -8.46
N ASP A 5 -15.28 -42.68 -9.72
CA ASP A 5 -14.68 -41.44 -10.19
C ASP A 5 -15.25 -40.28 -9.37
N GLN A 6 -14.60 -39.97 -8.24
CA GLN A 6 -14.93 -38.82 -7.43
C GLN A 6 -14.38 -37.61 -8.18
N PRO A 7 -15.22 -36.72 -8.73
CA PRO A 7 -14.73 -35.56 -9.45
C PRO A 7 -13.82 -34.76 -8.51
N PRO A 8 -12.68 -34.23 -9.01
CA PRO A 8 -11.74 -33.51 -8.16
C PRO A 8 -12.49 -32.41 -7.43
N ASP A 9 -12.39 -32.45 -6.10
CA ASP A 9 -12.96 -31.48 -5.19
C ASP A 9 -12.54 -30.05 -5.61
N ARG A 10 -13.42 -29.35 -6.31
CA ARG A 10 -13.20 -27.96 -6.74
C ARG A 10 -13.35 -26.96 -5.60
N SER A 11 -13.52 -27.41 -4.35
CA SER A 11 -13.66 -26.52 -3.19
C SER A 11 -12.34 -26.00 -2.63
N SER A 12 -11.18 -26.46 -3.15
CA SER A 12 -9.86 -26.00 -2.69
C SER A 12 -9.34 -24.71 -3.34
N VAL A 13 -10.15 -24.01 -4.15
CA VAL A 13 -9.89 -22.58 -4.41
C VAL A 13 -10.33 -21.80 -3.17
N ALA A 14 -9.61 -21.96 -2.06
CA ALA A 14 -9.55 -20.94 -1.02
C ALA A 14 -8.90 -19.71 -1.66
N GLY A 15 -9.66 -19.02 -2.51
CA GLY A 15 -9.20 -17.85 -3.24
C GLY A 15 -8.70 -16.81 -2.26
N THR A 16 -7.61 -16.14 -2.61
CA THR A 16 -7.08 -15.02 -1.82
C THR A 16 -8.24 -14.08 -1.44
N PRO A 17 -8.43 -13.74 -0.16
CA PRO A 17 -9.54 -12.90 0.26
C PRO A 17 -9.55 -11.61 -0.55
N LEU A 18 -10.73 -11.16 -0.99
CA LEU A 18 -10.84 -9.94 -1.80
C LEU A 18 -10.19 -8.73 -1.12
N GLY A 19 -10.25 -8.64 0.23
CA GLY A 19 -9.57 -7.61 1.00
C GLY A 19 -8.04 -7.66 0.90
N VAL A 20 -7.45 -8.86 0.82
CA VAL A 20 -6.01 -9.05 0.62
C VAL A 20 -5.61 -8.73 -0.82
N LEU A 21 -6.43 -9.12 -1.81
CA LEU A 21 -6.20 -8.74 -3.21
C LEU A 21 -6.26 -7.22 -3.42
N LEU A 22 -7.26 -6.56 -2.83
CA LEU A 22 -7.40 -5.11 -2.89
C LEU A 22 -6.20 -4.41 -2.24
N TRP A 23 -5.72 -4.98 -1.13
CA TRP A 23 -4.50 -4.49 -0.48
C TRP A 23 -3.24 -4.70 -1.34
N PHE A 24 -3.08 -5.86 -2.00
CA PHE A 24 -1.98 -6.07 -2.94
C PHE A 24 -2.03 -5.10 -4.12
N ALA A 25 -3.22 -4.89 -4.69
CA ALA A 25 -3.41 -3.91 -5.75
C ALA A 25 -2.99 -2.50 -5.30
N TRP A 26 -3.38 -2.12 -4.08
CA TRP A 26 -2.95 -0.87 -3.47
C TRP A 26 -1.43 -0.79 -3.26
N ALA A 27 -0.81 -1.84 -2.71
CA ALA A 27 0.63 -1.87 -2.46
C ALA A 27 1.45 -1.81 -3.77
N LEU A 28 0.98 -2.45 -4.84
CA LEU A 28 1.58 -2.35 -6.17
C LEU A 28 1.37 -0.98 -6.79
N LEU A 29 0.20 -0.36 -6.57
CA LEU A 29 -0.08 0.99 -7.02
C LEU A 29 0.85 2.01 -6.35
N LEU A 30 1.10 1.88 -5.04
CA LEU A 30 2.11 2.68 -4.33
C LEU A 30 3.50 2.50 -4.94
N LEU A 31 3.90 1.27 -5.23
CA LEU A 31 5.21 1.01 -5.83
C LEU A 31 5.34 1.63 -7.23
N ALA A 32 4.27 1.58 -8.02
CA ALA A 32 4.21 2.19 -9.34
C ALA A 32 4.23 3.72 -9.28
N GLU A 33 3.47 4.32 -8.35
CA GLU A 33 3.45 5.77 -8.11
C GLU A 33 4.84 6.26 -7.70
N THR A 34 5.44 5.64 -6.68
CA THR A 34 6.77 6.00 -6.20
C THR A 34 7.85 5.77 -7.26
N GLY A 35 7.74 4.70 -8.06
CA GLY A 35 8.61 4.46 -9.22
C GLY A 35 8.48 5.53 -10.30
N LEU A 36 7.25 5.99 -10.58
CA LEU A 36 6.99 7.06 -11.55
C LEU A 36 7.56 8.40 -11.09
N PHE A 37 7.46 8.70 -9.79
CA PHE A 37 7.99 9.92 -9.20
C PHE A 37 9.48 9.86 -8.85
N LEU A 38 10.16 8.72 -9.05
CA LEU A 38 11.54 8.51 -8.62
C LEU A 38 12.52 9.57 -9.16
N GLY A 39 12.38 9.96 -10.44
CA GLY A 39 13.20 11.01 -11.03
C GLY A 39 13.05 12.37 -10.32
N ARG A 40 11.80 12.76 -10.00
CA ARG A 40 11.52 13.99 -9.24
C ARG A 40 11.97 13.91 -7.80
N ILE A 41 11.87 12.73 -7.17
CA ILE A 41 12.33 12.49 -5.81
C ILE A 41 13.85 12.66 -5.72
N VAL A 42 14.61 12.09 -6.66
CA VAL A 42 16.07 12.25 -6.74
C VAL A 42 16.46 13.71 -6.93
N GLU A 43 15.82 14.42 -7.87
CA GLU A 43 16.05 15.85 -8.07
C GLU A 43 15.78 16.67 -6.79
N PHE A 44 14.73 16.33 -6.03
CA PHE A 44 14.40 17.00 -4.76
C PHE A 44 15.39 16.69 -3.63
N VAL A 45 15.93 15.47 -3.60
CA VAL A 45 16.89 15.03 -2.59
C VAL A 45 18.28 15.62 -2.87
N ASP A 46 18.65 15.83 -4.14
CA ASP A 46 19.92 16.46 -4.53
C ASP A 46 20.02 17.96 -4.20
N PHE A 47 18.92 18.60 -3.76
CA PHE A 47 18.94 19.97 -3.23
C PHE A 47 19.48 20.03 -1.78
N SER A 48 20.74 19.68 -1.53
CA SER A 48 21.58 20.33 -0.50
C SER A 48 22.96 19.68 -0.38
N PRO A 49 24.06 20.38 -0.74
CA PRO A 49 25.42 19.98 -0.39
C PRO A 49 25.70 19.90 1.13
N ARG A 50 24.74 20.28 2.00
CA ARG A 50 24.91 20.39 3.46
C ARG A 50 23.90 19.59 4.29
N ALA A 51 22.90 18.97 3.67
CA ALA A 51 21.89 18.16 4.36
C ALA A 51 21.71 16.83 3.63
N PRO A 52 22.50 15.79 3.97
CA PRO A 52 22.48 14.49 3.28
C PRO A 52 21.14 13.73 3.40
N PHE A 53 20.20 14.23 4.21
CA PHE A 53 18.88 13.63 4.39
C PHE A 53 17.80 14.71 4.42
N SER A 54 16.88 14.65 3.45
CA SER A 54 15.61 15.38 3.49
C SER A 54 14.56 14.56 4.25
N ILE A 55 13.69 15.22 5.04
CA ILE A 55 12.55 14.55 5.71
C ILE A 55 11.70 13.80 4.70
N LEU A 56 11.52 14.36 3.49
CA LEU A 56 10.82 13.71 2.38
C LEU A 56 11.55 12.44 1.92
N GLY A 57 12.87 12.49 1.81
CA GLY A 57 13.69 11.34 1.43
C GLY A 57 13.61 10.20 2.45
N ILE A 58 13.67 10.52 3.75
CA ILE A 58 13.49 9.52 4.83
C ILE A 58 12.12 8.87 4.73
N PHE A 59 11.08 9.68 4.52
CA PHE A 59 9.72 9.20 4.38
C PHE A 59 9.57 8.23 3.20
N VAL A 60 10.08 8.58 2.01
CA VAL A 60 10.06 7.70 0.82
C VAL A 60 10.85 6.41 1.06
N MET A 61 12.00 6.47 1.75
CA MET A 61 12.79 5.27 2.07
C MET A 61 12.04 4.33 3.01
N VAL A 62 11.43 4.87 4.07
CA VAL A 62 10.63 4.10 5.03
C VAL A 62 9.39 3.51 4.35
N GLU A 63 8.75 4.27 3.48
CA GLU A 63 7.62 3.82 2.69
C GLU A 63 7.99 2.64 1.78
N LEU A 64 9.02 2.79 0.95
CA LEU A 64 9.48 1.71 0.07
C LEU A 64 9.84 0.46 0.85
N ALA A 65 10.57 0.62 1.96
CA ALA A 65 10.90 -0.48 2.85
C ALA A 65 9.63 -1.15 3.41
N ALA A 66 8.66 -0.36 3.88
CA ALA A 66 7.41 -0.87 4.41
C ALA A 66 6.62 -1.62 3.34
N VAL A 67 6.45 -1.07 2.14
CA VAL A 67 5.71 -1.67 1.02
C VAL A 67 6.37 -2.98 0.56
N LEU A 68 7.67 -2.98 0.31
CA LEU A 68 8.40 -4.18 -0.12
C LEU A 68 8.38 -5.26 0.96
N PHE A 69 8.63 -4.89 2.22
CA PHE A 69 8.57 -5.85 3.33
C PHE A 69 7.15 -6.33 3.60
N GLY A 70 6.16 -5.46 3.47
CA GLY A 70 4.75 -5.79 3.59
C GLY A 70 4.32 -6.81 2.53
N ILE A 71 4.64 -6.57 1.26
CA ILE A 71 4.32 -7.48 0.15
C ILE A 71 4.99 -8.84 0.38
N THR A 72 6.28 -8.85 0.69
CA THR A 72 7.04 -10.10 0.89
C THR A 72 6.53 -10.89 2.10
N THR A 73 6.30 -10.25 3.24
CA THR A 73 5.73 -10.93 4.43
C THR A 73 4.30 -11.40 4.21
N ALA A 74 3.50 -10.67 3.42
CA ALA A 74 2.14 -11.07 3.05
C ALA A 74 2.13 -12.28 2.11
N LEU A 75 3.07 -12.35 1.16
CA LEU A 75 3.27 -13.52 0.30
C LEU A 75 3.76 -14.72 1.10
N GLN A 76 4.64 -14.50 2.07
CA GLN A 76 5.11 -15.51 3.02
C GLN A 76 4.07 -15.88 4.10
N ARG A 77 2.87 -15.27 4.07
CA ARG A 77 1.76 -15.47 5.03
C ARG A 77 2.18 -15.33 6.50
N LYS A 78 3.19 -14.50 6.78
CA LYS A 78 3.69 -14.29 8.14
C LYS A 78 2.69 -13.51 8.97
N ARG A 79 2.56 -13.85 10.26
CA ARG A 79 1.68 -13.13 11.20
C ARG A 79 1.97 -11.63 11.29
N ILE A 80 3.23 -11.22 11.08
CA ILE A 80 3.61 -9.79 11.11
C ILE A 80 3.08 -9.01 9.90
N ALA A 81 2.76 -9.70 8.80
CA ALA A 81 2.25 -9.08 7.58
C ALA A 81 0.95 -8.33 7.81
N HIS A 82 0.08 -8.79 8.72
CA HIS A 82 -1.15 -8.08 9.05
C HIS A 82 -0.88 -6.69 9.65
N ARG A 83 0.17 -6.55 10.48
CA ARG A 83 0.56 -5.26 11.07
C ARG A 83 1.13 -4.31 10.01
N PHE A 84 1.96 -4.83 9.11
CA PHE A 84 2.46 -4.07 7.96
C PHE A 84 1.33 -3.66 7.01
N ALA A 85 0.38 -4.56 6.75
CA ALA A 85 -0.76 -4.30 5.89
C ALA A 85 -1.63 -3.15 6.42
N LEU A 86 -1.89 -3.11 7.73
CA LEU A 86 -2.58 -1.99 8.37
C LEU A 86 -1.78 -0.68 8.29
N GLY A 87 -0.47 -0.73 8.47
CA GLY A 87 0.40 0.44 8.30
C GLY A 87 0.35 0.99 6.87
N ILE A 88 0.44 0.11 5.87
CA ILE A 88 0.37 0.47 4.45
C ILE A 88 -1.01 0.98 4.05
N ALA A 89 -2.07 0.46 4.69
CA ALA A 89 -3.44 0.94 4.48
C ALA A 89 -3.67 2.36 5.02
N LEU A 90 -2.77 2.93 5.82
CA LEU A 90 -2.82 4.33 6.26
C LEU A 90 -2.10 5.30 5.31
N LEU A 91 -1.26 4.77 4.40
CA LEU A 91 -0.50 5.57 3.44
C LEU A 91 -1.31 6.29 2.33
N PRO A 92 -2.57 5.94 1.97
CA PRO A 92 -3.30 6.67 0.93
C PRO A 92 -3.38 8.17 1.17
N VAL A 93 -3.56 8.61 2.42
CA VAL A 93 -3.66 10.03 2.78
C VAL A 93 -2.33 10.77 2.52
N PRO A 94 -1.21 10.40 3.15
CA PRO A 94 0.06 11.10 2.92
C PRO A 94 0.58 10.95 1.49
N MET A 95 0.28 9.85 0.80
CA MET A 95 0.66 9.67 -0.61
C MET A 95 -0.14 10.58 -1.52
N LEU A 96 -1.45 10.38 -1.61
CA LEU A 96 -2.26 11.08 -2.60
C LEU A 96 -2.39 12.57 -2.28
N ALA A 97 -2.48 12.93 -1.00
CA ALA A 97 -2.63 14.33 -0.61
C ALA A 97 -1.29 15.02 -0.43
N GLY A 98 -0.28 14.35 0.14
CA GLY A 98 0.98 14.99 0.54
C GLY A 98 2.06 15.02 -0.55
N LEU A 99 2.22 13.93 -1.29
CA LEU A 99 3.35 13.77 -2.21
C LEU A 99 3.24 14.66 -3.47
N PRO A 100 2.10 14.72 -4.19
CA PRO A 100 2.00 15.50 -5.42
C PRO A 100 2.15 17.01 -5.21
N PRO A 101 1.52 17.65 -4.21
CA PRO A 101 1.71 19.09 -3.98
C PRO A 101 3.15 19.45 -3.60
N ALA A 102 3.81 18.59 -2.81
CA ALA A 102 5.19 18.78 -2.39
C ALA A 102 6.16 18.66 -3.57
N LEU A 103 6.02 17.63 -4.41
CA LEU A 103 6.89 17.37 -5.56
C LEU A 103 6.63 18.32 -6.75
N LEU A 104 5.41 18.83 -6.89
CA LEU A 104 5.04 19.74 -7.97
C LEU A 104 5.19 21.22 -7.60
N ARG A 105 5.61 21.53 -6.36
CA ARG A 105 5.76 22.91 -5.83
C ARG A 105 4.52 23.76 -6.13
N MET A 106 3.34 23.20 -5.87
CA MET A 106 2.07 23.86 -6.21
C MET A 106 1.89 25.16 -5.40
N PRO A 107 1.34 26.22 -6.01
CA PRO A 107 0.96 27.42 -5.26
C PRO A 107 -0.14 27.08 -4.24
N ALA A 108 -0.18 27.80 -3.11
CA ALA A 108 -1.05 27.48 -1.97
C ALA A 108 -2.54 27.33 -2.32
N GLN A 109 -3.04 28.08 -3.30
CA GLN A 109 -4.42 27.99 -3.78
C GLN A 109 -4.69 26.67 -4.53
N ALA A 110 -3.75 26.22 -5.38
CA ALA A 110 -3.87 24.94 -6.05
C ALA A 110 -3.70 23.76 -5.09
N ALA A 111 -2.78 23.88 -4.12
CA ALA A 111 -2.58 22.89 -3.07
C ALA A 111 -3.83 22.71 -2.20
N ASN A 112 -4.51 23.80 -1.81
CA ASN A 112 -5.77 23.72 -1.05
C ASN A 112 -6.87 22.98 -1.83
N GLY A 113 -7.03 23.28 -3.13
CA GLY A 113 -7.97 22.55 -3.99
C GLY A 113 -7.63 21.06 -4.09
N TRP A 114 -6.34 20.71 -4.16
CA TRP A 114 -5.86 19.34 -4.15
C TRP A 114 -6.19 18.62 -2.84
N TYR A 115 -5.84 19.22 -1.69
CA TYR A 115 -6.09 18.65 -0.38
C TYR A 115 -7.58 18.38 -0.14
N LEU A 116 -8.46 19.29 -0.58
CA LEU A 116 -9.91 19.12 -0.43
C LEU A 116 -10.47 17.87 -1.12
N ILE A 117 -9.82 17.40 -2.19
CA ILE A 117 -10.26 16.22 -2.94
C ILE A 117 -9.51 14.97 -2.47
N PHE A 118 -8.18 15.05 -2.38
CA PHE A 118 -7.34 13.88 -2.16
C PHE A 118 -7.23 13.47 -0.69
N VAL A 119 -7.44 14.38 0.28
CA VAL A 119 -7.53 13.99 1.70
C VAL A 119 -8.76 13.11 1.97
N PRO A 120 -10.00 13.50 1.62
CA PRO A 120 -11.15 12.63 1.85
C PRO A 120 -11.11 11.37 1.00
N LEU A 121 -10.59 11.43 -0.24
CA LEU A 121 -10.41 10.24 -1.08
C LEU A 121 -9.40 9.27 -0.48
N GLY A 122 -8.24 9.76 -0.03
CA GLY A 122 -7.25 8.96 0.67
C GLY A 122 -7.82 8.35 1.94
N LEU A 123 -8.57 9.13 2.73
CA LEU A 123 -9.20 8.64 3.96
C LEU A 123 -10.24 7.55 3.67
N LEU A 124 -11.05 7.73 2.62
CA LEU A 124 -12.00 6.72 2.15
C LEU A 124 -11.29 5.43 1.74
N LEU A 125 -10.21 5.52 0.96
CA LEU A 125 -9.39 4.37 0.57
C LEU A 125 -8.79 3.67 1.80
N SER A 126 -8.23 4.43 2.75
CA SER A 126 -7.70 3.87 3.99
C SER A 126 -8.77 3.11 4.76
N VAL A 127 -9.97 3.68 4.91
CA VAL A 127 -11.10 3.04 5.59
C VAL A 127 -11.51 1.76 4.87
N ILE A 128 -11.62 1.77 3.54
CA ILE A 128 -11.99 0.59 2.75
C ILE A 128 -10.94 -0.52 2.90
N LEU A 129 -9.65 -0.19 2.83
CA LEU A 129 -8.54 -1.14 2.97
C LEU A 129 -8.49 -1.73 4.38
N ILE A 130 -8.59 -0.88 5.42
CA ILE A 130 -8.60 -1.32 6.81
C ILE A 130 -9.83 -2.20 7.08
N ALA A 131 -11.02 -1.77 6.66
CA ALA A 131 -12.23 -2.58 6.80
C ALA A 131 -12.10 -3.92 6.06
N GLY A 132 -11.50 -3.94 4.88
CA GLY A 132 -11.22 -5.15 4.11
C GLY A 132 -10.24 -6.10 4.81
N LEU A 133 -9.20 -5.57 5.46
CA LEU A 133 -8.20 -6.32 6.21
C LEU A 133 -8.71 -6.83 7.57
N LEU A 134 -9.59 -6.08 8.23
CA LEU A 134 -10.18 -6.47 9.51
C LEU A 134 -11.20 -7.61 9.37
N ARG A 135 -11.69 -7.88 8.16
CA ARG A 135 -12.63 -8.98 7.91
C ARG A 135 -12.04 -10.34 8.32
N PRO A 136 -12.83 -11.23 8.96
CA PRO A 136 -12.39 -12.57 9.34
C PRO A 136 -11.61 -13.36 8.27
N PRO A 137 -12.05 -13.41 6.98
CA PRO A 137 -11.31 -14.12 5.94
C PRO A 137 -9.92 -13.51 5.66
N ALA A 138 -9.77 -12.19 5.74
CA ALA A 138 -8.48 -11.54 5.54
C ALA A 138 -7.52 -11.79 6.72
N ARG A 139 -8.05 -11.85 7.96
CA ARG A 139 -7.25 -12.20 9.14
C ARG A 139 -6.78 -13.65 9.10
N ALA A 140 -7.61 -14.57 8.64
CA ALA A 140 -7.28 -15.99 8.51
C ALA A 140 -6.10 -16.23 7.53
N TYR A 141 -6.06 -15.47 6.43
CA TYR A 141 -4.97 -15.55 5.45
C TYR A 141 -3.57 -15.27 6.04
N PHE A 142 -3.47 -14.42 7.07
CA PHE A 142 -2.19 -14.10 7.74
C PHE A 142 -1.89 -15.00 8.94
N VAL A 143 -2.73 -16.01 9.20
CA VAL A 143 -2.61 -16.96 10.33
C VAL A 143 -2.38 -18.39 9.84
N GLU A 144 -2.54 -18.66 8.54
CA GLU A 144 -2.21 -19.94 7.91
C GLU A 144 -0.70 -20.23 7.96
N GLU A 145 -0.26 -20.80 9.09
CA GLU A 145 0.95 -21.60 9.33
C GLU A 145 0.60 -22.80 10.23
#